data_AF-R5PZN1-F1
#
_entry.id   AF-R5PZN1-F1
#
_cell.length_a   1.000
_cell.length_b   1.000
_cell.length_c   1.000
_cell.angle_alpha   90.00
_cell.angle_beta   90.00
_cell.angle_gamma   90.00
#
_symmetry.space_group_name_H-M   'P 1'
#
loop_
_entity.id
_entity.type
_entity.pdbx_description
1 polymer ?
#
loop_
_entity_poly.entity_id
_entity_poly.type
_entity_poly.pdbx_seq_one_letter_code
_entity_poly.pdbx_strand_id
1 'polypeptide(L)'
;MRNHPTSVQDAVSQIENSFNRGGNYLQNGVPKYTAHAVRMENETGITGIAGHYRFLNGDSADIAEYNYRKRFQKYALAQGLMNSDEPFIKQAAELIFQKSPDVLPEVNAEIEKLTELNPELERLNYNRRNFTEAYRALIGITSQYNTDDINAYLHSLRTKRKNTDIQKRMDALKPKGFRFGWIPSNETLLKIEAYANRSENQMLQTPRVAAARKNFER
;
A
#
# COMPACT_ATOMS: atom_id res chain seq x y z
N MET A 1 -23.61 -13.55 -3.56
CA MET A 1 -23.49 -14.77 -2.75
C MET A 1 -22.01 -15.13 -2.69
N ARG A 2 -21.40 -15.18 -1.50
CA ARG A 2 -20.08 -15.82 -1.36
C ARG A 2 -20.35 -17.32 -1.36
N ASN A 3 -19.98 -18.01 -2.42
CA ASN A 3 -20.15 -19.46 -2.47
C ASN A 3 -19.13 -20.07 -1.52
N HIS A 4 -19.60 -20.56 -0.37
CA HIS A 4 -18.78 -21.39 0.50
C HIS A 4 -18.18 -22.54 -0.33
N PRO A 5 -16.87 -22.80 -0.22
CA PRO A 5 -16.24 -23.84 -1.00
C PRO A 5 -16.86 -25.21 -0.65
N THR A 6 -17.13 -26.01 -1.67
CA THR A 6 -17.69 -27.36 -1.55
C THR A 6 -16.63 -28.45 -1.44
N SER A 7 -15.35 -28.10 -1.67
CA SER A 7 -14.20 -28.98 -1.56
C SER A 7 -12.90 -28.19 -1.31
N VAL A 8 -11.82 -28.88 -0.99
CA VAL A 8 -10.47 -28.28 -0.89
C VAL A 8 -10.01 -27.74 -2.23
N GLN A 9 -10.24 -28.45 -3.33
CA GLN A 9 -9.86 -28.03 -4.68
C GLN A 9 -10.64 -26.78 -5.12
N ASP A 10 -11.92 -26.70 -4.75
CA ASP A 10 -12.71 -25.49 -4.96
C ASP A 10 -12.10 -24.32 -4.18
N ALA A 11 -11.80 -24.51 -2.90
CA ALA A 11 -11.18 -23.50 -2.04
C ALA A 11 -9.81 -23.04 -2.58
N VAL A 12 -8.94 -23.95 -3.03
CA VAL A 12 -7.68 -23.63 -3.71
C VAL A 12 -7.96 -22.75 -4.92
N SER A 13 -8.88 -23.17 -5.79
CA SER A 13 -9.25 -22.41 -6.98
C SER A 13 -9.82 -21.02 -6.63
N GLN A 14 -10.56 -20.89 -5.52
CA GLN A 14 -11.05 -19.59 -5.06
C GLN A 14 -9.91 -18.68 -4.59
N ILE A 15 -8.94 -19.21 -3.84
CA ILE A 15 -7.78 -18.45 -3.34
C ILE A 15 -6.87 -18.04 -4.50
N GLU A 16 -6.54 -18.96 -5.41
CA GLU A 16 -5.67 -18.65 -6.55
C GLU A 16 -6.29 -17.63 -7.51
N ASN A 17 -7.62 -17.67 -7.66
CA ASN A 17 -8.35 -16.72 -8.49
C ASN A 17 -8.91 -15.51 -7.72
N SER A 18 -8.57 -15.34 -6.44
CA SER A 18 -9.13 -14.26 -5.62
C SER A 18 -8.84 -12.88 -6.22
N PHE A 19 -7.68 -12.74 -6.88
CA PHE A 19 -7.28 -11.53 -7.59
C PHE A 19 -8.22 -11.21 -8.77
N ASN A 20 -8.59 -12.23 -9.55
CA ASN A 20 -9.42 -12.09 -10.76
C ASN A 20 -10.92 -12.00 -10.43
N ARG A 21 -11.38 -12.69 -9.36
CA ARG A 21 -12.80 -12.84 -9.01
C ARG A 21 -13.48 -11.57 -8.49
N GLY A 22 -12.72 -10.49 -8.29
CA GLY A 22 -13.26 -9.25 -7.75
C GLY A 22 -13.64 -8.18 -8.77
N GLY A 23 -13.15 -8.24 -10.01
CA GLY A 23 -13.34 -7.18 -11.03
C GLY A 23 -12.84 -5.77 -10.64
N ASN A 24 -12.49 -5.54 -9.38
CA ASN A 24 -12.19 -4.22 -8.80
C ASN A 24 -10.80 -3.71 -9.14
N TYR A 25 -9.90 -4.59 -9.60
CA TYR A 25 -8.55 -4.22 -9.99
C TYR A 25 -8.47 -3.70 -11.41
N LEU A 26 -9.43 -4.02 -12.28
CA LEU A 26 -9.48 -3.54 -13.66
C LEU A 26 -10.69 -2.61 -13.84
N GLN A 27 -10.46 -1.39 -14.28
CA GLN A 27 -11.51 -0.48 -14.74
C GLN A 27 -11.44 -0.38 -16.26
N ASN A 28 -12.48 -0.83 -16.96
CA ASN A 28 -12.53 -0.88 -18.43
C ASN A 28 -11.35 -1.65 -19.06
N GLY A 29 -10.91 -2.74 -18.43
CA GLY A 29 -9.80 -3.58 -18.90
C GLY A 29 -8.41 -3.06 -18.55
N VAL A 30 -8.30 -1.92 -17.87
CA VAL A 30 -7.02 -1.31 -17.44
C VAL A 30 -6.88 -1.39 -15.92
N PRO A 31 -5.70 -1.69 -15.36
CA PRO A 31 -5.50 -1.64 -13.92
C PRO A 31 -5.90 -0.30 -13.30
N LYS A 32 -6.56 -0.37 -12.16
CA LYS A 32 -6.88 0.83 -11.38
C LYS A 32 -5.59 1.41 -10.83
N TYR A 33 -5.40 2.73 -10.97
CA TYR A 33 -4.26 3.42 -10.39
C TYR A 33 -4.23 3.29 -8.85
N THR A 34 -3.11 2.81 -8.31
CA THR A 34 -2.93 2.47 -6.88
C THR A 34 -1.93 3.37 -6.13
N ALA A 35 -1.28 4.30 -6.82
CA ALA A 35 -0.22 5.15 -6.27
C ALA A 35 -0.75 6.39 -5.53
N HIS A 36 -1.32 6.16 -4.35
CA HIS A 36 -1.97 7.20 -3.54
C HIS A 36 -1.03 8.36 -3.14
N ALA A 37 0.24 8.08 -2.87
CA ALA A 37 1.22 9.12 -2.52
C ALA A 37 1.52 10.04 -3.71
N VAL A 38 1.77 9.48 -4.89
CA VAL A 38 1.99 10.25 -6.12
C VAL A 38 0.77 11.11 -6.44
N ARG A 39 -0.44 10.55 -6.29
CA ARG A 39 -1.67 11.31 -6.47
C ARG A 39 -1.75 12.51 -5.51
N MET A 40 -1.41 12.31 -4.24
CA MET A 40 -1.39 13.39 -3.26
C MET A 40 -0.38 14.47 -3.65
N GLU A 41 0.82 14.10 -4.11
CA GLU A 41 1.79 15.07 -4.64
C GLU A 41 1.23 15.88 -5.80
N ASN A 42 0.62 15.21 -6.78
CA ASN A 42 0.04 15.87 -7.96
C ASN A 42 -1.12 16.80 -7.60
N GLU A 43 -1.98 16.43 -6.63
CA GLU A 43 -3.14 17.22 -6.21
C GLU A 43 -2.76 18.42 -5.33
N THR A 44 -1.68 18.33 -4.56
CA THR A 44 -1.34 19.33 -3.53
C THR A 44 -0.06 20.11 -3.82
N GLY A 45 0.83 19.59 -4.66
CA GLY A 45 2.18 20.11 -4.87
C GLY A 45 3.16 19.78 -3.74
N ILE A 46 2.79 18.95 -2.76
CA ILE A 46 3.74 18.41 -1.77
C ILE A 46 4.75 17.54 -2.51
N THR A 47 6.04 17.66 -2.18
CA THR A 47 7.11 16.89 -2.81
C THR A 47 7.82 15.97 -1.82
N GLY A 48 8.27 14.81 -2.29
CA GLY A 48 9.10 13.87 -1.52
C GLY A 48 8.32 13.07 -0.48
N ILE A 49 7.03 12.83 -0.73
CA ILE A 49 6.17 11.87 -0.02
C ILE A 49 5.92 10.61 -0.85
N ALA A 50 6.15 10.63 -2.16
CA ALA A 50 6.07 9.46 -3.05
C ALA A 50 7.47 8.94 -3.46
N GLY A 51 7.52 7.70 -3.93
CA GLY A 51 8.75 7.06 -4.41
C GLY A 51 9.16 7.47 -5.83
N HIS A 52 8.20 7.65 -6.75
CA HIS A 52 8.43 7.90 -8.18
C HIS A 52 9.38 6.88 -8.85
N TYR A 53 9.25 5.61 -8.46
CA TYR A 53 10.10 4.53 -8.93
C TYR A 53 9.87 4.21 -10.40
N ARG A 54 10.97 3.87 -11.08
CA ARG A 54 11.01 3.28 -12.41
C ARG A 54 10.77 1.79 -12.34
N PHE A 55 10.06 1.24 -13.32
CA PHE A 55 9.81 -0.20 -13.42
C PHE A 55 10.48 -0.80 -14.66
N LEU A 56 10.60 -2.12 -14.64
CA LEU A 56 11.11 -2.91 -15.77
C LEU A 56 10.25 -2.66 -17.02
N ASN A 57 10.90 -2.68 -18.18
CA ASN A 57 10.27 -2.51 -19.50
C ASN A 57 9.50 -1.18 -19.70
N GLY A 58 9.66 -0.20 -18.80
CA GLY A 58 8.89 1.04 -18.86
C GLY A 58 7.42 0.87 -18.44
N ASP A 59 7.08 -0.20 -17.73
CA ASP A 59 5.73 -0.42 -17.21
C ASP A 59 5.29 0.73 -16.30
N SER A 60 4.01 1.08 -16.36
CA SER A 60 3.40 1.98 -15.37
C SER A 60 3.20 1.26 -14.04
N ALA A 61 3.12 2.03 -12.95
CA ALA A 61 3.00 1.50 -11.59
C ALA A 61 1.82 0.54 -11.40
N ASP A 62 0.68 0.88 -11.99
CA ASP A 62 -0.56 0.09 -11.95
C ASP A 62 -0.42 -1.25 -12.71
N ILE A 63 0.31 -1.27 -13.83
CA ILE A 63 0.60 -2.49 -14.60
C ILE A 63 1.57 -3.39 -13.83
N ALA A 64 2.65 -2.81 -13.30
CA ALA A 64 3.63 -3.54 -12.49
C ALA A 64 2.95 -4.17 -11.26
N GLU A 65 2.18 -3.39 -10.50
CA GLU A 65 1.44 -3.87 -9.34
C GLU A 65 0.45 -4.99 -9.71
N TYR A 66 -0.29 -4.83 -10.82
CA TYR A 66 -1.21 -5.85 -11.32
C TYR A 66 -0.50 -7.17 -11.59
N ASN A 67 0.63 -7.13 -12.30
CA ASN A 67 1.42 -8.32 -12.66
C ASN A 67 1.97 -9.04 -11.42
N TYR A 68 2.50 -8.30 -10.44
CA TYR A 68 3.04 -8.91 -9.22
C TYR A 68 1.96 -9.46 -8.30
N ARG A 69 0.81 -8.77 -8.15
CA ARG A 69 -0.33 -9.29 -7.38
C ARG A 69 -0.85 -10.58 -7.99
N LYS A 70 -1.02 -10.63 -9.32
CA LYS A 70 -1.48 -11.84 -10.02
C LYS A 70 -0.56 -13.05 -9.77
N ARG A 71 0.76 -12.83 -9.71
CA ARG A 71 1.76 -13.89 -9.46
C ARG A 71 1.78 -14.34 -8.00
N PHE A 72 1.78 -13.40 -7.07
CA PHE A 72 2.22 -13.67 -5.68
C PHE A 72 1.14 -13.52 -4.61
N GLN A 73 0.02 -12.83 -4.88
CA GLN A 73 -0.99 -12.51 -3.85
C GLN A 73 -1.56 -13.76 -3.18
N LYS A 74 -1.73 -14.86 -3.92
CA LYS A 74 -2.32 -16.11 -3.40
C LYS A 74 -1.59 -16.64 -2.16
N TYR A 75 -0.26 -16.54 -2.12
CA TYR A 75 0.55 -17.01 -1.00
C TYR A 75 0.34 -16.13 0.25
N ALA A 76 0.31 -14.81 0.07
CA ALA A 76 0.05 -13.88 1.16
C ALA A 76 -1.39 -13.98 1.68
N LEU A 77 -2.36 -14.23 0.79
CA LEU A 77 -3.75 -14.49 1.17
C LEU A 77 -3.87 -15.81 1.94
N ALA A 78 -3.24 -16.87 1.45
CA ALA A 78 -3.20 -18.16 2.11
C ALA A 78 -2.66 -18.06 3.54
N GLN A 79 -1.58 -17.30 3.77
CA GLN A 79 -1.08 -17.06 5.13
C GLN A 79 -2.14 -16.46 6.07
N GLY A 80 -2.92 -15.49 5.57
CA GLY A 80 -3.99 -14.86 6.35
C GLY A 80 -5.17 -15.78 6.67
N LEU A 81 -5.32 -16.88 5.92
CA LEU A 81 -6.42 -17.84 6.02
C LEU A 81 -6.06 -19.11 6.80
N MET A 82 -4.80 -19.25 7.28
CA MET A 82 -4.36 -20.43 8.03
C MET A 82 -5.14 -20.69 9.33
N ASN A 83 -5.78 -19.64 9.89
CA ASN A 83 -6.61 -19.72 11.10
C ASN A 83 -8.11 -19.64 10.79
N SER A 84 -8.53 -19.96 9.56
CA SER A 84 -9.95 -19.97 9.20
C SER A 84 -10.72 -21.06 9.96
N ASP A 85 -11.93 -20.74 10.40
CA ASP A 85 -12.87 -21.72 10.99
C ASP A 85 -13.48 -22.65 9.92
N GLU A 86 -13.36 -22.32 8.63
CA GLU A 86 -13.85 -23.16 7.52
C GLU A 86 -12.78 -24.21 7.14
N PRO A 87 -13.03 -25.52 7.33
CA PRO A 87 -12.00 -26.55 7.17
C PRO A 87 -11.38 -26.61 5.77
N PHE A 88 -12.21 -26.48 4.72
CA PHE A 88 -11.71 -26.50 3.33
C PHE A 88 -10.86 -25.28 3.01
N ILE A 89 -11.19 -24.10 3.55
CA ILE A 89 -10.39 -22.87 3.37
C ILE A 89 -9.04 -23.02 4.08
N LYS A 90 -9.06 -23.50 5.33
CA LYS A 90 -7.84 -23.74 6.10
C LYS A 90 -6.89 -24.70 5.38
N GLN A 91 -7.40 -25.86 4.96
CA GLN A 91 -6.58 -26.86 4.26
C GLN A 91 -6.04 -26.34 2.92
N ALA A 92 -6.87 -25.63 2.14
CA ALA A 92 -6.42 -24.99 0.90
C ALA A 92 -5.34 -23.93 1.14
N ALA A 93 -5.48 -23.14 2.19
CA ALA A 93 -4.50 -22.13 2.60
C ALA A 93 -3.16 -22.77 2.98
N GLU A 94 -3.16 -23.86 3.76
CA GLU A 94 -1.96 -24.62 4.10
C GLU A 94 -1.27 -25.16 2.82
N LEU A 95 -2.03 -25.75 1.89
CA LEU A 95 -1.52 -26.31 0.63
C LEU A 95 -0.89 -25.26 -0.30
N ILE A 96 -1.38 -24.03 -0.28
CA ILE A 96 -0.82 -22.93 -1.07
C ILE A 96 0.39 -22.35 -0.35
N PHE A 97 0.28 -22.07 0.95
CA PHE A 97 1.33 -21.39 1.71
C PHE A 97 2.60 -22.22 1.86
N GLN A 98 2.51 -23.55 1.92
CA GLN A 98 3.68 -24.44 1.94
C GLN A 98 4.62 -24.26 0.73
N LYS A 99 4.12 -23.74 -0.40
CA LYS A 99 4.92 -23.47 -1.61
C LYS A 99 5.61 -22.09 -1.58
N SER A 100 5.30 -21.24 -0.60
CA SER A 100 5.88 -19.90 -0.50
C SER A 100 7.41 -19.86 -0.39
N PRO A 101 8.11 -20.84 0.24
CA PRO A 101 9.58 -20.86 0.26
C PRO A 101 10.19 -20.97 -1.14
N ASP A 102 9.57 -21.71 -2.06
CA ASP A 102 10.08 -21.92 -3.42
C ASP A 102 9.96 -20.66 -4.29
N VAL A 103 9.02 -19.78 -3.95
CA VAL A 103 8.73 -18.56 -4.69
C VAL A 103 9.42 -17.32 -4.09
N LEU A 104 9.85 -17.40 -2.83
CA LEU A 104 10.56 -16.31 -2.16
C LEU A 104 11.81 -15.83 -2.92
N PRO A 105 12.67 -16.69 -3.48
CA PRO A 105 13.81 -16.24 -4.30
C PRO A 105 13.40 -15.38 -5.48
N GLU A 106 12.26 -15.70 -6.12
CA GLU A 106 11.72 -14.94 -7.25
C GLU A 106 11.29 -13.53 -6.82
N VAL A 107 10.59 -13.41 -5.68
CA VAL A 107 10.19 -12.10 -5.14
C VAL A 107 11.41 -11.25 -4.78
N ASN A 108 12.42 -11.83 -4.15
CA ASN A 108 13.65 -11.12 -3.80
C ASN A 108 14.38 -10.64 -5.06
N ALA A 109 14.48 -11.48 -6.10
CA ALA A 109 15.11 -11.11 -7.36
C ALA A 109 14.38 -9.95 -8.08
N GLU A 110 13.05 -9.89 -7.99
CA GLU A 110 12.28 -8.75 -8.53
C GLU A 110 12.61 -7.45 -7.76
N ILE A 111 12.69 -7.50 -6.43
CA ILE A 111 13.08 -6.34 -5.61
C ILE A 111 14.51 -5.90 -5.93
N GLU A 112 15.44 -6.84 -6.12
CA GLU A 112 16.84 -6.54 -6.48
C GLU A 112 16.92 -5.80 -7.83
N LYS A 113 16.22 -6.29 -8.86
CA LYS A 113 16.12 -5.58 -10.15
C LYS A 113 15.52 -4.19 -10.03
N LEU A 114 14.47 -4.04 -9.23
CA LEU A 114 13.87 -2.72 -8.97
C LEU A 114 14.84 -1.80 -8.21
N THR A 115 15.68 -2.35 -7.34
CA THR A 115 16.70 -1.60 -6.60
C THR A 115 17.81 -1.10 -7.53
N GLU A 116 18.24 -1.92 -8.49
CA GLU A 116 19.20 -1.48 -9.52
C GLU A 116 18.67 -0.27 -10.32
N LEU A 117 17.37 -0.25 -10.60
CA LEU A 117 16.71 0.88 -11.27
C LEU A 117 16.45 2.08 -10.36
N ASN A 118 16.36 1.87 -9.04
CA ASN A 118 15.97 2.88 -8.05
C ASN A 118 16.84 2.73 -6.78
N PRO A 119 18.06 3.31 -6.77
CA PRO A 119 19.05 3.08 -5.71
C PRO A 119 18.55 3.41 -4.29
N GLU A 120 17.59 4.32 -4.15
CA GLU A 120 16.97 4.66 -2.87
C GLU A 120 16.21 3.49 -2.20
N LEU A 121 15.91 2.42 -2.96
CA LEU A 121 15.34 1.17 -2.46
C LEU A 121 16.34 0.32 -1.67
N GLU A 122 17.65 0.61 -1.75
CA GLU A 122 18.67 -0.04 -0.91
C GLU A 122 18.38 0.14 0.59
N ARG A 123 17.65 1.21 0.95
CA ARG A 123 17.21 1.48 2.33
C ARG A 123 16.02 0.61 2.78
N LEU A 124 15.46 -0.22 1.91
CA LEU A 124 14.37 -1.12 2.28
C LEU A 124 14.85 -2.15 3.32
N ASN A 125 14.19 -2.14 4.47
CA ASN A 125 14.47 -3.04 5.57
C ASN A 125 13.38 -4.10 5.64
N TYR A 126 13.37 -5.04 4.72
CA TYR A 126 12.46 -6.18 4.72
C TYR A 126 13.21 -7.49 5.02
N ASN A 127 12.53 -8.43 5.67
CA ASN A 127 13.10 -9.76 5.90
C ASN A 127 13.09 -10.61 4.63
N ARG A 128 14.27 -10.74 3.98
CA ARG A 128 14.48 -11.55 2.77
C ARG A 128 14.21 -13.05 2.93
N ARG A 129 14.06 -13.54 4.17
CA ARG A 129 13.72 -14.93 4.50
C ARG A 129 12.23 -15.12 4.76
N ASN A 130 11.44 -14.06 4.73
CA ASN A 130 10.00 -14.10 4.98
C ASN A 130 9.23 -13.69 3.72
N PHE A 131 8.54 -14.66 3.10
CA PHE A 131 7.77 -14.42 1.88
C PHE A 131 6.80 -13.26 2.02
N THR A 132 5.99 -13.24 3.09
CA THR A 132 4.96 -12.20 3.24
C THR A 132 5.58 -10.82 3.38
N GLU A 133 6.67 -10.69 4.14
CA GLU A 133 7.35 -9.41 4.29
C GLU A 133 7.98 -8.93 2.99
N ALA A 134 8.66 -9.81 2.25
CA ALA A 134 9.22 -9.51 0.93
C ALA A 134 8.14 -9.12 -0.08
N TYR A 135 7.06 -9.89 -0.16
CA TYR A 135 5.92 -9.58 -1.04
C TYR A 135 5.29 -8.23 -0.67
N ARG A 136 5.13 -7.91 0.61
CA ARG A 136 4.60 -6.62 1.04
C ARG A 136 5.53 -5.45 0.69
N ALA A 137 6.84 -5.65 0.77
CA ALA A 137 7.81 -4.67 0.30
C ALA A 137 7.64 -4.42 -1.21
N LEU A 138 7.56 -5.48 -2.03
CA LEU A 138 7.33 -5.39 -3.47
C LEU A 138 6.03 -4.64 -3.82
N ILE A 139 4.95 -4.92 -3.08
CA ILE A 139 3.69 -4.17 -3.24
C ILE A 139 3.87 -2.70 -2.83
N GLY A 140 4.62 -2.41 -1.78
CA GLY A 140 4.93 -1.03 -1.38
C GLY A 140 5.63 -0.24 -2.48
N ILE A 141 6.64 -0.85 -3.13
CA ILE A 141 7.36 -0.26 -4.27
C ILE A 141 6.39 0.00 -5.43
N THR A 142 5.59 -0.99 -5.80
CA THR A 142 4.69 -0.88 -6.96
C THR A 142 3.51 0.07 -6.74
N SER A 143 3.10 0.26 -5.48
CA SER A 143 2.17 1.32 -5.06
C SER A 143 2.85 2.69 -4.88
N GLN A 144 4.14 2.84 -5.25
CA GLN A 144 4.87 4.11 -5.28
C GLN A 144 4.98 4.82 -3.92
N TYR A 145 4.94 4.07 -2.82
CA TYR A 145 5.25 4.63 -1.50
C TYR A 145 6.74 4.84 -1.37
N ASN A 146 7.17 5.91 -0.71
CA ASN A 146 8.59 6.10 -0.45
C ASN A 146 9.14 5.03 0.50
N THR A 147 10.47 4.89 0.55
CA THR A 147 11.14 3.83 1.30
C THR A 147 10.83 3.86 2.80
N ASP A 148 10.62 5.05 3.37
CA ASP A 148 10.36 5.24 4.79
C ASP A 148 8.94 4.80 5.16
N ASP A 149 7.96 5.06 4.29
CA ASP A 149 6.58 4.59 4.43
C ASP A 149 6.49 3.07 4.32
N ILE A 150 7.23 2.48 3.37
CA ILE A 150 7.31 1.01 3.24
C ILE A 150 7.92 0.43 4.51
N ASN A 151 9.04 0.96 4.98
CA ASN A 151 9.70 0.49 6.20
C ASN A 151 8.80 0.63 7.45
N ALA A 152 8.08 1.74 7.59
CA ALA A 152 7.12 1.93 8.67
C ALA A 152 6.00 0.88 8.64
N TYR A 153 5.47 0.58 7.45
CA TYR A 153 4.48 -0.48 7.27
C TYR A 153 5.05 -1.86 7.66
N LEU A 154 6.23 -2.23 7.17
CA LEU A 154 6.85 -3.51 7.48
C LEU A 154 7.18 -3.67 8.96
N HIS A 155 7.58 -2.58 9.64
CA HIS A 155 7.77 -2.59 11.09
C HIS A 155 6.45 -2.86 11.83
N SER A 156 5.34 -2.26 11.40
CA SER A 156 4.01 -2.52 11.98
C SER A 156 3.57 -3.97 11.76
N LEU A 157 3.90 -4.54 10.60
CA LEU A 157 3.62 -5.95 10.26
C LEU A 157 4.37 -6.90 11.20
N ARG A 158 5.67 -6.66 11.41
CA ARG A 158 6.51 -7.48 12.30
C ARG A 158 6.04 -7.43 13.76
N THR A 159 5.74 -6.23 14.25
CA THR A 159 5.39 -6.01 15.66
C THR A 159 3.92 -6.27 15.97
N LYS A 160 3.07 -6.35 14.94
CA LYS A 160 1.60 -6.36 15.05
C LYS A 160 1.04 -5.15 15.80
N ARG A 161 1.83 -4.08 15.97
CA ARG A 161 1.44 -2.85 16.67
C ARG A 161 1.07 -1.79 15.65
N LYS A 162 -0.15 -1.27 15.77
CA LYS A 162 -0.59 -0.10 15.00
C LYS A 162 -0.01 1.17 15.63
N ASN A 163 0.41 2.12 14.81
CA ASN A 163 0.80 3.44 15.29
C ASN A 163 -0.44 4.33 15.42
N THR A 164 -1.02 4.35 16.61
CA THR A 164 -2.25 5.10 16.90
C THR A 164 -2.05 6.62 16.84
N ASP A 165 -0.85 7.12 17.12
CA ASP A 165 -0.51 8.53 16.99
C ASP A 165 -0.59 8.99 15.54
N ILE A 166 0.05 8.25 14.63
CA ILE A 166 -0.01 8.49 13.19
C ILE A 166 -1.47 8.47 12.71
N GLN A 167 -2.27 7.50 13.16
CA GLN A 167 -3.68 7.42 12.79
C GLN A 167 -4.46 8.66 13.24
N LYS A 168 -4.28 9.10 14.49
CA LYS A 168 -4.94 10.30 15.04
C LYS A 168 -4.57 11.55 14.24
N ARG A 169 -3.29 11.69 13.88
CA ARG A 169 -2.79 12.83 13.09
C ARG A 169 -3.31 12.82 11.65
N MET A 170 -3.36 11.65 11.00
CA MET A 170 -4.04 11.49 9.70
C MET A 170 -5.51 11.89 9.78
N ASP A 171 -6.22 11.48 10.84
CA ASP A 171 -7.63 11.79 11.04
C ASP A 171 -7.86 13.30 11.20
N ALA A 172 -6.95 14.03 11.85
CA ALA A 172 -6.99 15.49 11.95
C ALA A 172 -6.78 16.21 10.60
N LEU A 173 -6.13 15.57 9.63
CA LEU A 173 -5.94 16.11 8.29
C LEU A 173 -7.11 15.81 7.34
N LYS A 174 -7.94 14.80 7.63
CA LYS A 174 -9.09 14.44 6.77
C LYS A 174 -10.08 15.59 6.56
N PRO A 175 -10.48 16.39 7.58
CA PRO A 175 -11.32 17.56 7.39
C PRO A 175 -10.67 18.64 6.52
N LYS A 176 -9.34 18.69 6.45
CA LYS A 176 -8.58 19.60 5.59
C LYS A 176 -8.46 19.10 4.13
N GLY A 177 -9.19 18.04 3.77
CA GLY A 177 -9.25 17.50 2.41
C GLY A 177 -8.25 16.38 2.11
N PHE A 178 -7.33 16.06 3.03
CA PHE A 178 -6.35 14.99 2.79
C PHE A 178 -7.00 13.60 2.83
N ARG A 179 -6.70 12.79 1.81
CA ARG A 179 -7.16 11.40 1.70
C ARG A 179 -5.96 10.47 1.70
N PHE A 180 -5.91 9.59 2.69
CA PHE A 180 -4.84 8.62 2.83
C PHE A 180 -5.31 7.25 2.34
N GLY A 181 -4.60 6.71 1.34
CA GLY A 181 -4.73 5.30 0.92
C GLY A 181 -3.72 4.37 1.60
N TRP A 182 -2.85 4.92 2.45
CA TRP A 182 -1.81 4.21 3.19
C TRP A 182 -1.59 4.87 4.55
N ILE A 183 -0.77 4.22 5.40
CA ILE A 183 -0.31 4.79 6.66
C ILE A 183 1.10 5.35 6.40
N PRO A 184 1.30 6.68 6.37
CA PRO A 184 2.60 7.26 6.14
C PRO A 184 3.54 7.04 7.33
N SER A 185 4.84 7.09 7.08
CA SER A 185 5.85 7.26 8.11
C SER A 185 5.67 8.59 8.84
N ASN A 186 6.29 8.71 10.01
CA ASN A 186 6.28 9.97 10.76
C ASN A 186 6.84 11.13 9.94
N GLU A 187 7.91 10.90 9.18
CA GLU A 187 8.57 11.93 8.38
C GLU A 187 7.69 12.40 7.22
N THR A 188 7.07 11.46 6.50
CA THR A 188 6.09 11.77 5.45
C THR A 188 4.93 12.59 6.02
N LEU A 189 4.39 12.17 7.17
CA LEU A 189 3.26 12.85 7.79
C LEU A 189 3.61 14.28 8.22
N LEU A 190 4.81 14.50 8.77
CA LEU A 190 5.29 15.83 9.13
C LEU A 190 5.35 16.77 7.91
N LYS A 191 5.74 16.28 6.73
CA LYS A 191 5.72 17.07 5.49
C LYS A 191 4.30 17.49 5.10
N ILE A 192 3.35 16.57 5.21
CA ILE A 192 1.94 16.81 4.90
C ILE A 192 1.33 17.83 5.88
N GLU A 193 1.61 17.68 7.17
CA GLU A 193 1.16 18.62 8.21
C GLU A 193 1.74 20.02 8.01
N ALA A 194 3.04 20.12 7.70
CA ALA A 194 3.71 21.38 7.43
C ALA A 194 3.06 22.12 6.24
N TYR A 195 2.73 21.39 5.17
CA TYR A 195 1.98 21.96 4.05
C TYR A 195 0.58 22.41 4.49
N ALA A 196 -0.18 21.56 5.18
CA ALA A 196 -1.54 21.88 5.62
C ALA A 196 -1.58 23.17 6.47
N ASN A 197 -0.60 23.36 7.34
CA ASN A 197 -0.50 24.55 8.19
C ASN A 197 -0.10 25.81 7.39
N ARG A 198 0.78 25.69 6.39
CA ARG A 198 1.13 26.82 5.50
C ARG A 198 -0.05 27.27 4.67
N SER A 199 -0.80 26.33 4.08
CA SER A 199 -1.97 26.63 3.27
C SER A 199 -3.06 27.32 4.08
N GLU A 200 -3.28 26.88 5.32
CA GLU A 200 -4.22 27.52 6.26
C GLU A 200 -3.78 28.96 6.60
N ASN A 201 -2.49 29.17 6.87
CA ASN A 201 -1.95 30.50 7.15
C ASN A 201 -2.04 31.45 5.93
N GLN A 202 -1.81 30.96 4.71
CA GLN A 202 -1.97 31.76 3.49
C GLN A 202 -3.44 32.15 3.24
N MET A 203 -4.38 31.25 3.48
CA MET A 203 -5.82 31.56 3.42
C MET A 203 -6.22 32.62 4.45
N LEU A 204 -5.68 32.55 5.68
CA LEU A 204 -5.95 33.53 6.74
C LEU A 204 -5.32 34.90 6.47
N GLN A 205 -4.20 34.97 5.75
CA GLN A 205 -3.54 36.22 5.36
C GLN A 205 -4.20 36.90 4.16
N THR A 206 -5.18 36.27 3.51
CA THR A 206 -5.92 36.90 2.42
C THR A 206 -6.88 37.95 3.02
N PRO A 207 -6.78 39.26 2.68
CA PRO A 207 -7.49 40.34 3.37
C PRO A 207 -9.02 40.17 3.46
N ARG A 208 -9.61 39.45 2.50
CA ARG A 208 -11.06 39.17 2.45
C ARG A 208 -11.53 38.12 3.47
N VAL A 209 -10.68 37.18 3.90
CA VAL A 209 -11.08 36.09 4.83
C VAL A 209 -10.84 36.52 6.29
N ALA A 210 -9.77 37.27 6.56
CA ALA A 210 -9.51 37.83 7.88
C ALA A 210 -10.61 38.81 8.35
N ALA A 211 -11.20 39.58 7.42
CA ALA A 211 -12.32 40.47 7.72
C ALA A 211 -13.64 39.70 7.97
N ALA A 212 -13.85 38.57 7.31
CA ALA A 212 -15.06 37.75 7.48
C ALA A 212 -15.12 37.06 8.85
N ARG A 213 -13.97 36.64 9.42
CA ARG A 213 -13.94 36.05 10.78
C ARG A 213 -14.12 37.07 11.90
N LYS A 214 -13.59 38.29 11.76
CA LYS A 214 -13.76 39.35 12.77
C LYS A 214 -15.21 39.84 12.93
N ASN A 215 -16.07 39.61 11.93
CA ASN A 215 -17.49 39.99 11.99
C ASN A 215 -18.39 38.91 12.61
N PHE A 216 -17.86 37.72 12.94
CA PHE A 216 -18.61 36.65 13.63
C PHE A 216 -18.27 36.55 15.14
N GLU A 217 -17.28 37.30 15.61
CA GLU A 217 -16.86 37.36 17.02
C GLU A 217 -17.30 38.67 17.72
N ARG A 218 -18.31 39.36 17.20
CA ARG A 218 -18.98 40.51 17.85
C ARG A 218 -20.43 40.19 18.17
#